data_AF-A0A5D3FUY6-F1
#
_entry.id   AF-A0A5D3FUY6-F1
#
_cell.length_a   1.000
_cell.length_b   1.000
_cell.length_c   1.000
_cell.angle_alpha   90.00
_cell.angle_beta   90.00
_cell.angle_gamma   90.00
#
_symmetry.space_group_name_H-M   'P 1'
#
loop_
_entity.id
_entity.type
_entity.pdbx_description
1 polymer ?
#
loop_
_entity_poly.entity_id
_entity_poly.type
_entity_poly.pdbx_seq_one_letter_code
_entity_poly.pdbx_strand_id
1 'polypeptide(L)'
;MAAAGRDRIVQEFAAEMALAMYRAGASLQEIESMSGKIKMRVGDFKFVTLCSSTIHDQLHSGKRKRLPRWEWVASLITTLRVLAAGRERNPENIGTLAEWKLKYDAAQARYRACGATVDDAAPPSRADAALAEHLAASLAIHGADGGALRGTASSAPVEDPEETWRAGLLELAMRTYAGRWWPDRYTDVISDSFAPYLSLEPAARVIQGYETQFIHGLLQCPEYAEAVIRLEHGDAPADQIKRRLELRMLRQKILYRPNPPNLWVVLDETTLRREYGGPRVLRAQIRHLITMIELPNVTVQVLTFDKDGGCLPSEGPVAVLRFLESHVRDVVFRESSSGGSYPTDEAIIDYWVVALDRLSVRAQQPHATREILERRLREI
;
A
#
# COMPACT_ATOMS: atom_id res chain seq x y z
N MET A 1 1.09 -13.66 32.91
CA MET A 1 1.09 -12.88 31.65
C MET A 1 2.23 -13.27 30.71
N ALA A 2 3.50 -13.33 31.17
CA ALA A 2 4.67 -13.68 30.35
C ALA A 2 4.57 -14.99 29.54
N ALA A 3 4.07 -16.08 30.16
CA ALA A 3 3.94 -17.38 29.50
C ALA A 3 2.92 -17.39 28.35
N ALA A 4 1.78 -16.71 28.53
CA ALA A 4 0.75 -16.57 27.50
C ALA A 4 1.24 -15.72 26.30
N GLY A 5 2.07 -14.69 26.57
CA GLY A 5 2.70 -13.90 25.50
C GLY A 5 3.70 -14.70 24.68
N ARG A 6 4.52 -15.54 25.33
CA ARG A 6 5.47 -16.44 24.64
C ARG A 6 4.75 -17.48 23.78
N ASP A 7 3.70 -18.10 24.31
CA ASP A 7 2.91 -19.10 23.57
C ASP A 7 2.27 -18.48 22.32
N ARG A 8 1.74 -17.24 22.43
CA ARG A 8 1.20 -16.49 21.28
C ARG A 8 2.24 -16.21 20.20
N ILE A 9 3.44 -15.76 20.57
CA ILE A 9 4.53 -15.48 19.61
C ILE A 9 4.94 -16.76 18.86
N VAL A 10 5.00 -17.89 19.56
CA VAL A 10 5.33 -19.19 18.95
C VAL A 10 4.24 -19.62 17.97
N GLN A 11 2.96 -19.42 18.31
CA GLN A 11 1.83 -19.74 17.43
C GLN A 11 1.77 -18.83 16.19
N GLU A 12 1.99 -17.52 16.34
CA GLU A 12 2.06 -16.57 15.23
C GLU A 12 3.18 -16.96 14.25
N PHE A 13 4.38 -17.25 14.76
CA PHE A 13 5.51 -17.65 13.92
C PHE A 13 5.30 -19.03 13.26
N ALA A 14 4.64 -19.97 13.94
CA ALA A 14 4.25 -21.25 13.37
C ALA A 14 3.24 -21.09 12.22
N ALA A 15 2.27 -20.19 12.37
CA ALA A 15 1.29 -19.88 11.32
C ALA A 15 1.96 -19.28 10.07
N GLU A 16 2.95 -18.41 10.24
CA GLU A 16 3.73 -17.88 9.11
C GLU A 16 4.47 -19.00 8.35
N MET A 17 5.14 -19.92 9.06
CA MET A 17 5.82 -21.06 8.43
C MET A 17 4.83 -22.03 7.75
N ALA A 18 3.65 -22.24 8.34
CA ALA A 18 2.59 -23.04 7.73
C ALA A 18 2.06 -22.41 6.44
N LEU A 19 1.93 -21.09 6.41
CA LEU A 19 1.55 -20.35 5.19
C LEU A 19 2.63 -20.46 4.11
N ALA A 20 3.91 -20.40 4.48
CA ALA A 20 5.02 -20.63 3.55
C ALA A 20 4.95 -22.02 2.93
N MET A 21 4.65 -23.05 3.75
CA MET A 21 4.46 -24.42 3.30
C MET A 21 3.29 -24.55 2.32
N TYR A 22 2.17 -23.90 2.62
CA TYR A 22 0.99 -23.86 1.75
C TYR A 22 1.30 -23.21 0.39
N ARG A 23 2.04 -22.09 0.37
CA ARG A 23 2.44 -21.39 -0.87
C ARG A 23 3.34 -22.24 -1.76
N ALA A 24 4.25 -23.01 -1.17
CA ALA A 24 5.05 -23.99 -1.90
C ALA A 24 4.20 -25.15 -2.47
N GLY A 25 2.98 -25.33 -1.95
CA GLY A 25 2.09 -26.44 -2.26
C GLY A 25 2.67 -27.77 -1.84
N ALA A 26 3.58 -27.78 -0.86
CA ALA A 26 4.36 -28.95 -0.50
C ALA A 26 3.67 -29.75 0.60
N SER A 27 3.55 -31.06 0.40
CA SER A 27 3.14 -31.99 1.45
C SER A 27 4.31 -32.29 2.38
N LEU A 28 4.01 -32.75 3.60
CA LEU A 28 5.03 -33.09 4.61
C LEU A 28 6.03 -34.13 4.10
N GLN A 29 5.55 -35.16 3.39
CA GLN A 29 6.39 -36.22 2.83
C GLN A 29 7.35 -35.70 1.74
N GLU A 30 6.92 -34.73 0.94
CA GLU A 30 7.75 -34.13 -0.11
C GLU A 30 8.85 -33.25 0.49
N ILE A 31 8.55 -32.51 1.55
CA ILE A 31 9.53 -31.71 2.29
C ILE A 31 10.56 -32.63 2.96
N GLU A 32 10.13 -33.73 3.55
CA GLU A 32 11.03 -34.73 4.13
C GLU A 32 11.94 -35.38 3.07
N SER A 33 11.36 -35.82 1.96
CA SER A 33 12.14 -36.41 0.86
C SER A 33 13.13 -35.41 0.25
N MET A 34 12.72 -34.16 0.02
CA MET A 34 13.57 -33.14 -0.59
C MET A 34 14.67 -32.68 0.38
N SER A 35 14.37 -32.46 1.66
CA SER A 35 15.38 -32.10 2.66
C SER A 35 16.40 -33.21 2.93
N GLY A 36 16.06 -34.49 2.71
CA GLY A 36 17.00 -35.60 2.75
C GLY A 36 17.99 -35.64 1.56
N LYS A 37 17.60 -35.04 0.42
CA LYS A 37 18.40 -34.98 -0.82
C LYS A 37 19.32 -33.76 -0.86
N ILE A 38 18.98 -32.69 -0.15
CA ILE A 38 19.80 -31.47 -0.07
C ILE A 38 21.00 -31.73 0.86
N LYS A 39 22.17 -31.95 0.27
CA LYS A 39 23.47 -32.04 0.98
C LYS A 39 24.33 -30.83 0.64
N MET A 40 24.05 -29.70 1.28
CA MET A 40 24.79 -28.45 1.04
C MET A 40 24.93 -27.62 2.31
N ARG A 41 26.03 -26.86 2.41
CA ARG A 41 26.15 -25.71 3.33
C ARG A 41 25.59 -24.50 2.60
N VAL A 42 24.46 -23.97 3.05
CA VAL A 42 23.84 -22.77 2.46
C VAL A 42 24.29 -21.58 3.31
N GLY A 43 25.32 -20.86 2.87
CA GLY A 43 25.93 -19.80 3.69
C GLY A 43 26.50 -20.34 5.01
N ASP A 44 26.22 -19.64 6.12
CA ASP A 44 26.83 -19.89 7.44
C ASP A 44 26.08 -20.88 8.35
N PHE A 45 24.96 -21.48 7.91
CA PHE A 45 24.19 -22.41 8.74
C PHE A 45 24.29 -23.87 8.27
N LYS A 46 24.16 -24.80 9.23
CA LYS A 46 24.13 -26.23 8.96
C LYS A 46 22.72 -26.65 8.54
N PHE A 47 22.57 -27.12 7.31
CA PHE A 47 21.30 -27.65 6.82
C PHE A 47 20.91 -28.93 7.59
N VAL A 48 19.63 -29.05 7.95
CA VAL A 48 19.10 -30.17 8.75
C VAL A 48 17.96 -30.86 7.98
N THR A 49 17.97 -32.18 7.98
CA THR A 49 16.87 -32.99 7.42
C THR A 49 15.59 -32.81 8.24
N LEU A 50 14.47 -32.62 7.56
CA LEU A 50 13.19 -32.26 8.16
C LEU A 50 12.23 -33.46 8.17
N CYS A 51 12.08 -34.15 9.30
CA CYS A 51 11.11 -35.25 9.41
C CYS A 51 9.66 -34.73 9.41
N SER A 52 8.75 -35.43 8.73
CA SER A 52 7.32 -35.05 8.63
C SER A 52 6.66 -34.84 9.99
N SER A 53 6.98 -35.70 10.97
CA SER A 53 6.46 -35.61 12.34
C SER A 53 6.89 -34.31 13.03
N THR A 54 8.15 -33.91 12.87
CA THR A 54 8.68 -32.66 13.43
C THR A 54 8.05 -31.43 12.77
N ILE A 55 7.85 -31.46 11.45
CA ILE A 55 7.17 -30.38 10.73
C ILE A 55 5.72 -30.24 11.21
N HIS A 56 4.98 -31.36 11.29
CA HIS A 56 3.62 -31.38 11.82
C HIS A 56 3.57 -30.83 13.26
N ASP A 57 4.50 -31.24 14.12
CA ASP A 57 4.56 -30.76 15.50
C ASP A 57 4.86 -29.26 15.60
N GLN A 58 5.77 -28.74 14.78
CA GLN A 58 6.14 -27.32 14.79
C GLN A 58 5.05 -26.41 14.21
N LEU A 59 4.26 -26.91 13.25
CA LEU A 59 3.32 -26.08 12.50
C LEU A 59 1.86 -26.24 12.96
N HIS A 60 1.45 -27.43 13.41
CA HIS A 60 0.02 -27.75 13.58
C HIS A 60 -0.35 -28.31 14.97
N SER A 61 0.60 -28.90 15.70
CA SER A 61 0.24 -29.60 16.95
C SER A 61 -0.16 -28.68 18.10
N GLY A 62 0.23 -27.40 18.07
CA GLY A 62 0.08 -26.47 19.20
C GLY A 62 0.85 -26.88 20.47
N LYS A 63 1.60 -27.99 20.44
CA LYS A 63 2.30 -28.57 21.60
C LYS A 63 3.63 -27.88 21.89
N ARG A 64 4.22 -27.17 20.91
CA ARG A 64 5.51 -26.49 21.07
C ARG A 64 5.33 -25.13 21.71
N LYS A 65 6.05 -24.89 22.81
CA LYS A 65 6.06 -23.63 23.57
C LYS A 65 7.33 -22.79 23.37
N ARG A 66 8.15 -23.16 22.38
CA ARG A 66 9.42 -22.50 22.07
C ARG A 66 9.55 -22.32 20.57
N LEU A 67 10.16 -21.21 20.16
CA LEU A 67 10.53 -20.99 18.76
C LEU A 67 11.47 -22.11 18.29
N PRO A 68 11.35 -22.59 17.04
CA PRO A 68 12.32 -23.50 16.45
C PRO A 68 13.70 -22.85 16.40
N ARG A 69 14.75 -23.66 16.25
CA ARG A 69 16.09 -23.09 16.01
C ARG A 69 16.17 -22.51 14.61
N TRP A 70 16.98 -21.45 14.44
CA TRP A 70 17.14 -20.78 13.15
C TRP A 70 17.57 -21.75 12.03
N GLU A 71 18.48 -22.67 12.32
CA GLU A 71 18.97 -23.65 11.35
C GLU A 71 17.84 -24.55 10.82
N TRP A 72 16.86 -24.84 11.68
CA TRP A 72 15.68 -25.61 11.29
C TRP A 72 14.74 -24.78 10.40
N VAL A 73 14.48 -23.53 10.77
CA VAL A 73 13.65 -22.60 9.99
C VAL A 73 14.28 -22.36 8.61
N ALA A 74 15.56 -22.05 8.56
CA ALA A 74 16.29 -21.83 7.31
C ALA A 74 16.26 -23.06 6.41
N SER A 75 16.45 -24.27 6.97
CA SER A 75 16.35 -25.52 6.22
C SER A 75 14.94 -25.75 5.64
N LEU A 76 13.89 -25.42 6.41
CA LEU A 76 12.50 -25.49 5.93
C LEU A 76 12.28 -24.53 4.76
N ILE A 77 12.62 -23.25 4.91
CA ILE A 77 12.41 -22.23 3.87
C ILE A 77 13.20 -22.55 2.60
N THR A 78 14.46 -22.97 2.72
CA THR A 78 15.24 -23.42 1.57
C THR A 78 14.59 -24.60 0.85
N THR A 79 14.11 -25.60 1.59
CA THR A 79 13.43 -26.77 0.99
C THR A 79 12.14 -26.36 0.27
N LEU A 80 11.35 -25.47 0.87
CA LEU A 80 10.11 -24.98 0.28
C LEU A 80 10.35 -24.17 -0.99
N ARG A 81 11.40 -23.34 -1.04
CA ARG A 81 11.80 -22.60 -2.24
C ARG A 81 12.25 -23.52 -3.37
N VAL A 82 13.01 -24.57 -3.05
CA VAL A 82 13.42 -25.60 -4.04
C VAL A 82 12.20 -26.34 -4.59
N LEU A 83 11.27 -26.73 -3.73
CA LEU A 83 10.02 -27.39 -4.15
C LEU A 83 9.11 -26.47 -4.98
N ALA A 84 9.06 -25.18 -4.65
CA ALA A 84 8.31 -24.20 -5.43
C ALA A 84 8.91 -24.02 -6.84
N ALA A 85 10.24 -23.86 -6.92
CA ALA A 85 10.97 -23.72 -8.18
C ALA A 85 10.75 -24.93 -9.11
N GLY A 86 10.78 -26.15 -8.57
CA GLY A 86 10.54 -27.37 -9.33
C GLY A 86 9.10 -27.57 -9.81
N ARG A 87 8.18 -26.67 -9.46
CA ARG A 87 6.74 -26.73 -9.80
C ARG A 87 6.27 -25.51 -10.59
N GLU A 88 7.20 -24.77 -11.20
CA GLU A 88 6.92 -23.51 -11.91
C GLU A 88 6.18 -22.47 -11.02
N ARG A 89 6.30 -22.60 -9.69
CA ARG A 89 5.80 -21.61 -8.74
C ARG A 89 6.94 -20.67 -8.38
N ASN A 90 6.64 -19.37 -8.32
CA ASN A 90 7.64 -18.38 -7.96
C ASN A 90 8.17 -18.63 -6.52
N PRO A 91 9.46 -18.99 -6.34
CA PRO A 91 10.06 -19.23 -5.02
C PRO A 91 10.09 -17.98 -4.13
N GLU A 92 9.99 -16.79 -4.72
CA GLU A 92 9.92 -15.53 -3.97
C GLU A 92 8.63 -15.40 -3.15
N ASN A 93 7.57 -16.15 -3.48
CA ASN A 93 6.34 -16.19 -2.69
C ASN A 93 6.52 -16.86 -1.32
N ILE A 94 7.59 -17.65 -1.16
CA ILE A 94 7.98 -18.23 0.12
C ILE A 94 8.71 -17.20 0.99
N GLY A 95 9.35 -16.18 0.38
CA GLY A 95 10.24 -15.21 1.03
C GLY A 95 11.71 -15.66 1.04
N THR A 96 12.64 -14.72 1.05
CA THR A 96 14.10 -14.99 1.05
C THR A 96 14.60 -15.40 2.44
N LEU A 97 15.78 -16.03 2.51
CA LEU A 97 16.38 -16.37 3.81
C LEU A 97 16.65 -15.12 4.67
N ALA A 98 16.97 -13.97 4.05
CA ALA A 98 17.19 -12.71 4.75
C ALA A 98 15.90 -12.16 5.37
N GLU A 99 14.79 -12.21 4.64
CA GLU A 99 13.46 -11.81 5.15
C GLU A 99 13.01 -12.70 6.30
N TRP A 100 13.19 -14.02 6.16
CA TRP A 100 12.90 -14.97 7.24
C TRP A 100 13.79 -14.80 8.45
N LYS A 101 15.05 -14.39 8.25
CA LYS A 101 15.98 -14.10 9.35
C LYS A 101 15.53 -12.88 10.14
N LEU A 102 15.10 -11.82 9.45
CA LEU A 102 14.56 -10.62 10.09
C LEU A 102 13.30 -10.95 10.91
N LYS A 103 12.36 -11.72 10.35
CA LYS A 103 11.15 -12.19 11.05
C LYS A 103 11.49 -13.03 12.27
N TYR A 104 12.43 -13.95 12.12
CA TYR A 104 12.90 -14.80 13.21
C TYR A 104 13.55 -13.99 14.33
N ASP A 105 14.41 -13.03 14.01
CA ASP A 105 15.09 -12.19 15.00
C ASP A 105 14.09 -11.27 15.72
N ALA A 106 13.10 -10.73 15.02
CA ALA A 106 12.00 -9.98 15.61
C ALA A 106 11.11 -10.84 16.52
N ALA A 107 10.78 -12.08 16.12
CA ALA A 107 10.06 -13.04 16.97
C ALA A 107 10.89 -13.40 18.21
N GLN A 108 12.20 -13.59 18.06
CA GLN A 108 13.11 -13.92 19.14
C GLN A 108 13.28 -12.75 20.13
N ALA A 109 13.36 -11.52 19.64
CA ALA A 109 13.40 -10.32 20.47
C ALA A 109 12.12 -10.18 21.32
N ARG A 110 10.94 -10.32 20.69
CA ARG A 110 9.64 -10.33 21.39
C ARG A 110 9.56 -11.46 22.43
N TYR A 111 10.01 -12.66 22.06
CA TYR A 111 10.00 -13.84 22.93
C TYR A 111 10.91 -13.68 24.17
N ARG A 112 12.07 -13.02 24.00
CA ARG A 112 12.99 -12.66 25.10
C ARG A 112 12.40 -11.55 25.98
N ALA A 113 11.83 -10.51 25.38
CA ALA A 113 11.23 -9.37 26.07
C ALA A 113 10.05 -9.78 26.97
N CYS A 114 9.28 -10.82 26.60
CA CYS A 114 8.24 -11.39 27.46
C CYS A 114 8.76 -11.97 28.81
N GLY A 115 10.06 -11.93 29.10
CA GLY A 115 10.60 -12.27 30.42
C GLY A 115 11.67 -11.31 30.95
N ALA A 116 11.81 -10.10 30.39
CA ALA A 116 12.70 -9.08 30.95
C ALA A 116 11.87 -8.14 31.85
N THR A 117 12.22 -8.08 33.14
CA THR A 117 11.79 -6.97 34.01
C THR A 117 12.45 -5.68 33.52
N VAL A 118 11.70 -4.58 33.60
CA VAL A 118 12.10 -3.23 33.19
C VAL A 118 13.34 -2.82 33.99
N ASP A 119 14.54 -2.95 33.40
CA ASP A 119 15.74 -2.17 33.76
C ASP A 119 16.97 -2.31 32.81
N ASP A 120 16.93 -3.13 31.74
CA ASP A 120 18.12 -3.39 30.90
C ASP A 120 18.06 -2.83 29.45
N ALA A 121 17.46 -1.66 29.23
CA ALA A 121 17.57 -0.96 27.94
C ALA A 121 18.25 0.40 28.12
N ALA A 122 19.59 0.41 28.02
CA ALA A 122 20.37 1.64 27.95
C ALA A 122 20.07 2.40 26.65
N PRO A 123 19.94 3.74 26.68
CA PRO A 123 19.73 4.54 25.46
C PRO A 123 20.99 4.55 24.57
N PRO A 124 20.85 4.74 23.24
CA PRO A 124 21.97 4.73 22.30
C PRO A 124 22.96 5.87 22.57
N SER A 125 24.24 5.58 22.38
CA SER A 125 25.32 6.48 22.75
C SER A 125 25.52 7.59 21.71
N ARG A 126 26.12 8.72 22.12
CA ARG A 126 26.45 9.87 21.27
C ARG A 126 27.27 9.54 19.99
N ALA A 127 27.86 8.35 19.89
CA ALA A 127 28.56 7.91 18.68
C ALA A 127 27.60 7.60 17.51
N ASP A 128 26.37 7.16 17.80
CA ASP A 128 25.39 6.78 16.78
C ASP A 128 24.77 7.99 16.07
N ALA A 129 24.68 9.12 16.77
CA ALA A 129 24.19 10.39 16.21
C ALA A 129 25.21 11.01 15.22
N ALA A 130 26.51 10.78 15.41
CA ALA A 130 27.56 11.32 14.54
C ALA A 130 27.66 10.57 13.20
N LEU A 131 27.30 9.28 13.15
CA LEU A 131 27.29 8.49 11.91
C LEU A 131 26.16 8.90 10.96
N ALA A 132 24.99 9.28 11.52
CA ALA A 132 23.84 9.76 10.76
C ALA A 132 24.11 11.10 10.07
N GLU A 133 24.86 11.99 10.72
CA GLU A 133 25.23 13.32 10.17
C GLU A 133 26.28 13.20 9.06
N HIS A 134 27.18 12.21 9.14
CA HIS A 134 28.23 11.98 8.14
C HIS A 134 27.69 11.35 6.84
N LEU A 135 26.65 10.51 6.92
CA LEU A 135 25.97 9.94 5.76
C LEU A 135 25.15 10.98 4.98
N ALA A 136 24.53 11.94 5.68
CA ALA A 136 23.79 13.05 5.05
C ALA A 136 24.71 13.97 4.21
N ALA A 137 25.99 14.12 4.60
CA ALA A 137 26.96 14.92 3.86
C ALA A 137 27.52 14.22 2.60
N SER A 138 27.43 12.89 2.50
CA SER A 138 27.99 12.11 1.38
C SER A 138 27.11 12.07 0.12
N LEU A 139 25.80 12.36 0.26
CA LEU A 139 24.83 12.31 -0.83
C LEU A 139 24.66 13.65 -1.59
N ALA A 140 25.40 14.69 -1.24
CA ALA A 140 25.30 16.03 -1.83
C ALA A 140 26.22 16.29 -3.04
N ILE A 141 26.90 15.27 -3.58
CA ILE A 141 27.79 15.45 -4.74
C ILE A 141 27.47 14.36 -5.75
N HIS A 142 26.81 14.74 -6.84
CA HIS A 142 26.94 14.32 -8.25
C HIS A 142 25.64 14.64 -9.00
N GLY A 143 25.50 15.89 -9.42
CA GLY A 143 24.67 16.23 -10.58
C GLY A 143 25.56 16.31 -11.82
N ALA A 144 25.14 15.72 -12.93
CA ALA A 144 25.50 16.12 -14.29
C ALA A 144 24.73 15.28 -15.34
N ASP A 145 24.08 16.01 -16.26
CA ASP A 145 23.85 15.78 -17.69
C ASP A 145 23.92 14.37 -18.33
N GLY A 146 22.98 14.13 -19.26
CA GLY A 146 23.14 13.06 -20.25
C GLY A 146 21.97 12.94 -21.23
N GLY A 147 22.05 13.64 -22.37
CA GLY A 147 21.09 13.58 -23.46
C GLY A 147 21.04 12.25 -24.24
N ALA A 148 19.93 12.13 -24.98
CA ALA A 148 19.70 11.40 -26.23
C ALA A 148 20.57 10.17 -26.58
N LEU A 149 19.92 9.00 -26.73
CA LEU A 149 20.21 8.08 -27.84
C LEU A 149 18.94 7.38 -28.33
N ARG A 150 18.76 7.46 -29.65
CA ARG A 150 17.76 6.80 -30.49
C ARG A 150 18.42 5.52 -31.04
N GLY A 151 17.72 4.38 -31.08
CA GLY A 151 18.18 3.28 -31.95
C GLY A 151 17.68 1.87 -31.65
N THR A 152 16.71 1.44 -32.47
CA THR A 152 16.44 0.07 -32.96
C THR A 152 15.67 -0.91 -32.06
N ALA A 153 14.47 -1.23 -32.54
CA ALA A 153 13.58 -2.28 -32.05
C ALA A 153 13.97 -3.65 -32.61
N SER A 154 13.79 -4.70 -31.80
CA SER A 154 13.47 -6.04 -32.27
C SER A 154 12.62 -6.75 -31.20
N SER A 155 11.58 -7.43 -31.68
CA SER A 155 10.38 -7.87 -30.98
C SER A 155 10.52 -9.18 -30.17
N ALA A 156 10.06 -9.13 -28.92
CA ALA A 156 9.45 -10.22 -28.14
C ALA A 156 8.23 -9.59 -27.42
N PRO A 157 7.21 -10.33 -26.97
CA PRO A 157 6.16 -9.73 -26.17
C PRO A 157 6.79 -9.28 -24.85
N VAL A 158 7.10 -7.98 -24.77
CA VAL A 158 7.61 -7.35 -23.56
C VAL A 158 6.42 -7.32 -22.62
N GLU A 159 6.34 -8.29 -21.72
CA GLU A 159 5.57 -8.11 -20.49
C GLU A 159 6.12 -6.84 -19.83
N ASP A 160 5.27 -5.82 -19.71
CA ASP A 160 5.64 -4.51 -19.22
C ASP A 160 6.24 -4.68 -17.80
N PRO A 161 7.50 -4.29 -17.54
CA PRO A 161 8.10 -4.32 -16.22
C PRO A 161 7.24 -3.58 -15.18
N GLU A 162 6.51 -2.56 -15.62
CA GLU A 162 5.56 -1.80 -14.80
C GLU A 162 4.31 -2.65 -14.47
N GLU A 163 3.82 -3.49 -15.38
CA GLU A 163 2.66 -4.38 -15.16
C GLU A 163 2.99 -5.56 -14.21
N THR A 164 4.15 -6.18 -14.38
CA THR A 164 4.64 -7.26 -13.50
C THR A 164 4.89 -6.76 -12.07
N TRP A 165 5.34 -5.52 -11.93
CA TRP A 165 5.58 -4.90 -10.62
C TRP A 165 4.35 -4.23 -10.00
N ARG A 166 3.42 -3.68 -10.81
CA ARG A 166 2.06 -3.31 -10.37
C ARG A 166 1.38 -4.50 -9.69
N ALA A 167 1.52 -5.70 -10.28
CA ALA A 167 1.06 -6.94 -9.67
C ALA A 167 1.81 -7.29 -8.37
N GLY A 168 3.13 -7.02 -8.29
CA GLY A 168 3.95 -7.26 -7.09
C GLY A 168 3.67 -6.31 -5.90
N LEU A 169 3.50 -5.01 -6.14
CA LEU A 169 3.10 -4.02 -5.12
C LEU A 169 1.66 -4.25 -4.65
N LEU A 170 0.77 -4.57 -5.59
CA LEU A 170 -0.59 -5.01 -5.30
C LEU A 170 -0.56 -6.26 -4.42
N GLU A 171 0.23 -7.27 -4.77
CA GLU A 171 0.30 -8.50 -4.02
C GLU A 171 0.88 -8.26 -2.62
N LEU A 172 1.92 -7.44 -2.49
CA LEU A 172 2.49 -7.04 -1.20
C LEU A 172 1.47 -6.33 -0.32
N ALA A 173 0.74 -5.35 -0.86
CA ALA A 173 -0.20 -4.56 -0.08
C ALA A 173 -1.56 -5.29 0.13
N MET A 174 -1.95 -6.23 -0.74
CA MET A 174 -3.02 -7.22 -0.51
C MET A 174 -2.63 -8.28 0.54
N ARG A 175 -1.35 -8.71 0.59
CA ARG A 175 -0.80 -9.63 1.61
C ARG A 175 -0.82 -9.00 3.01
N THR A 176 -0.72 -7.66 3.09
CA THR A 176 -0.71 -6.90 4.35
C THR A 176 -2.10 -6.43 4.78
N TYR A 177 -3.00 -6.07 3.85
CA TYR A 177 -4.28 -5.42 4.19
C TYR A 177 -5.56 -6.03 3.59
N ALA A 178 -5.46 -7.27 3.12
CA ALA A 178 -6.57 -8.19 2.87
C ALA A 178 -7.58 -7.78 1.78
N GLY A 179 -7.22 -8.09 0.54
CA GLY A 179 -8.12 -8.69 -0.44
C GLY A 179 -9.04 -7.78 -1.27
N ARG A 180 -9.51 -8.34 -2.39
CA ARG A 180 -10.61 -7.78 -3.19
C ARG A 180 -11.84 -7.69 -2.29
N TRP A 181 -12.26 -6.47 -1.95
CA TRP A 181 -13.40 -6.24 -1.05
C TRP A 181 -14.72 -6.00 -1.80
N TRP A 182 -14.65 -5.71 -3.10
CA TRP A 182 -15.85 -5.51 -3.92
C TRP A 182 -16.40 -6.85 -4.45
N PRO A 183 -17.73 -7.00 -4.53
CA PRO A 183 -18.36 -8.16 -5.16
C PRO A 183 -17.98 -8.35 -6.64
N ASP A 184 -17.96 -9.60 -7.11
CA ASP A 184 -17.56 -9.96 -8.48
C ASP A 184 -18.31 -9.21 -9.58
N ARG A 185 -19.59 -8.87 -9.33
CA ARG A 185 -20.45 -8.10 -10.25
C ARG A 185 -19.93 -6.71 -10.63
N TYR A 186 -18.92 -6.20 -9.93
CA TYR A 186 -18.28 -4.91 -10.21
C TYR A 186 -16.93 -5.06 -10.93
N THR A 187 -16.41 -6.27 -11.11
CA THR A 187 -15.06 -6.50 -11.65
C THR A 187 -14.90 -5.99 -13.08
N ASP A 188 -15.93 -6.14 -13.91
CA ASP A 188 -15.95 -5.69 -15.32
C ASP A 188 -16.04 -4.17 -15.47
N VAL A 189 -16.41 -3.44 -14.42
CA VAL A 189 -16.50 -1.98 -14.43
C VAL A 189 -15.34 -1.30 -13.71
N ILE A 190 -14.33 -2.05 -13.28
CA ILE A 190 -13.10 -1.51 -12.68
C ILE A 190 -11.98 -1.69 -13.70
N SER A 191 -11.23 -0.63 -13.99
CA SER A 191 -10.04 -0.77 -14.84
C SER A 191 -8.93 -1.51 -14.10
N ASP A 192 -8.13 -2.27 -14.83
CA ASP A 192 -7.01 -3.02 -14.26
C ASP A 192 -5.99 -2.11 -13.57
N SER A 193 -5.82 -0.87 -14.06
CA SER A 193 -4.96 0.14 -13.45
C SER A 193 -5.53 0.75 -12.16
N PHE A 194 -6.84 0.73 -11.96
CA PHE A 194 -7.50 1.28 -10.76
C PHE A 194 -7.78 0.23 -9.68
N ALA A 195 -7.94 -1.04 -10.05
CA ALA A 195 -8.16 -2.14 -9.10
C ALA A 195 -7.13 -2.20 -7.96
N PRO A 196 -5.82 -1.90 -8.18
CA PRO A 196 -4.86 -1.87 -7.10
C PRO A 196 -5.12 -0.79 -6.06
N TYR A 197 -5.26 0.46 -6.48
CA TYR A 197 -5.63 1.56 -5.60
C TYR A 197 -6.88 1.20 -4.78
N LEU A 198 -7.91 0.68 -5.45
CA LEU A 198 -9.16 0.31 -4.79
C LEU A 198 -8.97 -0.77 -3.71
N SER A 199 -8.05 -1.71 -3.91
CA SER A 199 -7.75 -2.76 -2.92
C SER A 199 -7.02 -2.21 -1.68
N LEU A 200 -6.24 -1.14 -1.85
CA LEU A 200 -5.44 -0.52 -0.81
C LEU A 200 -6.12 0.65 -0.11
N GLU A 201 -7.17 1.21 -0.72
CA GLU A 201 -7.94 2.31 -0.15
C GLU A 201 -8.48 1.99 1.27
N PRO A 202 -9.03 0.79 1.57
CA PRO A 202 -9.47 0.45 2.93
C PRO A 202 -8.31 0.17 3.90
N ALA A 203 -7.13 -0.10 3.39
CA ALA A 203 -5.95 -0.42 4.17
C ALA A 203 -5.23 0.82 4.72
N ALA A 204 -5.34 1.92 3.97
CA ALA A 204 -4.64 3.15 4.27
C ALA A 204 -5.03 3.70 5.64
N ARG A 205 -4.03 4.18 6.39
CA ARG A 205 -4.21 4.98 7.59
C ARG A 205 -4.44 6.45 7.25
N VAL A 206 -3.78 6.92 6.19
CA VAL A 206 -3.91 8.26 5.63
C VAL A 206 -4.05 8.15 4.12
N ILE A 207 -5.01 8.89 3.57
CA ILE A 207 -5.18 9.08 2.13
C ILE A 207 -4.99 10.57 1.88
N GLN A 208 -3.89 10.95 1.24
CA GLN A 208 -3.69 12.32 0.76
C GLN A 208 -4.00 12.38 -0.72
N GLY A 209 -4.66 13.45 -1.17
CA GLY A 209 -5.00 13.63 -2.57
C GLY A 209 -4.86 15.07 -3.03
N TYR A 210 -4.49 15.25 -4.29
CA TYR A 210 -4.62 16.51 -5.00
C TYR A 210 -5.48 16.32 -6.24
N GLU A 211 -6.53 17.13 -6.35
CA GLU A 211 -7.50 17.04 -7.43
C GLU A 211 -7.54 18.33 -8.25
N THR A 212 -7.36 18.19 -9.57
CA THR A 212 -7.32 19.32 -10.52
C THR A 212 -8.51 19.35 -11.48
N GLN A 213 -9.26 18.26 -11.57
CA GLN A 213 -10.36 18.13 -12.54
C GLN A 213 -11.71 17.87 -11.89
N PHE A 214 -11.79 16.85 -11.05
CA PHE A 214 -13.02 16.42 -10.38
C PHE A 214 -12.87 16.52 -8.87
N ILE A 215 -13.98 16.59 -8.14
CA ILE A 215 -13.92 16.42 -6.69
C ILE A 215 -13.53 14.97 -6.37
N HIS A 216 -12.67 14.75 -5.38
CA HIS A 216 -12.16 13.43 -4.99
C HIS A 216 -13.30 12.40 -4.83
N GLY A 217 -13.13 11.19 -5.37
CA GLY A 217 -14.19 10.17 -5.45
C GLY A 217 -14.86 9.80 -4.12
N LEU A 218 -14.11 9.88 -3.01
CA LEU A 218 -14.64 9.65 -1.65
C LEU A 218 -15.49 10.80 -1.10
N LEU A 219 -15.56 11.94 -1.80
CA LEU A 219 -16.25 13.16 -1.41
C LEU A 219 -17.35 13.56 -2.40
N GLN A 220 -17.71 12.69 -3.36
CA GLN A 220 -18.72 12.97 -4.37
C GLN A 220 -20.14 12.61 -3.90
N CYS A 221 -21.14 13.44 -4.14
CA CYS A 221 -22.54 13.05 -4.01
C CYS A 221 -22.97 12.16 -5.20
N PRO A 222 -24.06 11.38 -5.07
CA PRO A 222 -24.49 10.46 -6.13
C PRO A 222 -24.71 11.14 -7.50
N GLU A 223 -25.32 12.33 -7.51
CA GLU A 223 -25.64 13.05 -8.74
C GLU A 223 -24.38 13.56 -9.45
N TYR A 224 -23.40 14.06 -8.70
CA TYR A 224 -22.13 14.51 -9.24
C TYR A 224 -21.28 13.33 -9.70
N ALA A 225 -21.25 12.25 -8.91
CA ALA A 225 -20.58 11.01 -9.27
C ALA A 225 -21.14 10.43 -10.58
N GLU A 226 -22.46 10.39 -10.75
CA GLU A 226 -23.08 9.94 -12.00
C GLU A 226 -22.68 10.84 -13.18
N ALA A 227 -22.71 12.16 -12.99
CA ALA A 227 -22.32 13.11 -14.03
C ALA A 227 -20.85 12.92 -14.47
N VAL A 228 -19.93 12.72 -13.52
CA VAL A 228 -18.52 12.44 -13.82
C VAL A 228 -18.36 11.10 -14.51
N ILE A 229 -18.99 10.03 -14.03
CA ILE A 229 -18.92 8.69 -14.63
C ILE A 229 -19.41 8.71 -16.09
N ARG A 230 -20.47 9.46 -16.38
CA ARG A 230 -20.99 9.62 -17.76
C ARG A 230 -20.05 10.40 -18.67
N LEU A 231 -19.23 11.30 -18.12
CA LEU A 231 -18.20 12.00 -18.90
C LEU A 231 -17.01 11.10 -19.19
N GLU A 232 -16.58 10.30 -18.21
CA GLU A 232 -15.46 9.36 -18.33
C GLU A 232 -15.81 8.14 -19.20
N HIS A 233 -17.09 7.74 -19.22
CA HIS A 233 -17.55 6.50 -19.83
C HIS A 233 -18.83 6.71 -20.68
N GLY A 234 -18.91 7.80 -21.45
CA GLY A 234 -20.12 8.19 -22.18
C GLY A 234 -20.71 7.11 -23.10
N ASP A 235 -19.86 6.25 -23.66
CA ASP A 235 -20.27 5.15 -24.55
C ASP A 235 -20.63 3.85 -23.81
N ALA A 236 -20.47 3.80 -22.49
CA ALA A 236 -20.74 2.61 -21.71
C ALA A 236 -22.26 2.35 -21.55
N PRO A 237 -22.70 1.07 -21.55
CA PRO A 237 -24.07 0.70 -21.25
C PRO A 237 -24.58 1.25 -19.92
N ALA A 238 -25.88 1.57 -19.85
CA ALA A 238 -26.49 2.17 -18.66
C ALA A 238 -26.34 1.31 -17.39
N ASP A 239 -26.32 -0.01 -17.51
CA ASP A 239 -26.07 -0.93 -16.39
C ASP A 239 -24.63 -0.82 -15.87
N GLN A 240 -23.64 -0.59 -16.74
CA GLN A 240 -22.26 -0.35 -16.32
C GLN A 240 -22.13 0.99 -15.60
N ILE A 241 -22.77 2.06 -16.11
CA ILE A 241 -22.80 3.37 -15.43
C ILE A 241 -23.39 3.23 -14.02
N LYS A 242 -24.52 2.52 -13.90
CA LYS A 242 -25.15 2.25 -12.60
C LYS A 242 -24.22 1.49 -11.66
N ARG A 243 -23.54 0.45 -12.14
CA ARG A 243 -22.61 -0.35 -11.33
C ARG A 243 -21.37 0.43 -10.89
N ARG A 244 -20.83 1.30 -11.75
CA ARG A 244 -19.74 2.24 -11.40
C ARG A 244 -20.19 3.19 -10.29
N LEU A 245 -21.40 3.74 -10.39
CA LEU A 245 -21.97 4.63 -9.38
C LEU A 245 -22.16 3.90 -8.04
N GLU A 246 -22.78 2.72 -8.06
CA GLU A 246 -22.96 1.88 -6.86
C GLU A 246 -21.64 1.59 -6.18
N LEU A 247 -20.61 1.19 -6.94
CA LEU A 247 -19.28 0.94 -6.41
C LEU A 247 -18.67 2.21 -5.82
N ARG A 248 -18.77 3.36 -6.50
CA ARG A 248 -18.25 4.65 -5.99
C ARG A 248 -18.91 5.05 -4.67
N MET A 249 -20.21 4.85 -4.52
CA MET A 249 -20.92 5.09 -3.26
C MET A 249 -20.58 4.07 -2.17
N LEU A 250 -20.31 2.81 -2.56
CA LEU A 250 -19.89 1.77 -1.62
C LEU A 250 -18.51 2.08 -1.03
N ARG A 251 -17.58 2.61 -1.84
CA ARG A 251 -16.24 3.05 -1.41
C ARG A 251 -16.29 4.08 -0.29
N GLN A 252 -17.19 5.06 -0.39
CA GLN A 252 -17.30 6.16 0.59
C GLN A 252 -17.57 5.69 2.02
N LYS A 253 -18.14 4.49 2.20
CA LYS A 253 -18.43 3.94 3.52
C LYS A 253 -17.18 3.76 4.38
N ILE A 254 -15.98 3.69 3.79
CA ILE A 254 -14.74 3.61 4.57
C ILE A 254 -14.52 4.80 5.49
N LEU A 255 -15.09 5.98 5.16
CA LEU A 255 -14.96 7.19 5.98
C LEU A 255 -15.78 7.14 7.27
N TYR A 256 -16.72 6.21 7.38
CA TYR A 256 -17.66 6.09 8.51
C TYR A 256 -17.43 4.84 9.38
N ARG A 257 -16.42 4.02 9.06
CA ARG A 257 -16.12 2.80 9.82
C ARG A 257 -15.45 3.14 11.17
N PRO A 258 -15.35 2.20 12.14
CA PRO A 258 -14.77 2.48 13.46
C PRO A 258 -13.34 3.04 13.45
N ASN A 259 -12.52 2.63 12.48
CA ASN A 259 -11.15 3.12 12.28
C ASN A 259 -11.02 3.69 10.86
N PRO A 260 -11.62 4.85 10.56
CA PRO A 260 -11.61 5.38 9.21
C PRO A 260 -10.21 5.91 8.83
N PRO A 261 -9.84 5.93 7.54
CA PRO A 261 -8.63 6.62 7.11
C PRO A 261 -8.77 8.12 7.40
N ASN A 262 -7.64 8.76 7.71
CA ASN A 262 -7.56 10.22 7.65
C ASN A 262 -7.49 10.62 6.17
N LEU A 263 -8.57 11.16 5.63
CA LEU A 263 -8.63 11.67 4.27
C LEU A 263 -8.23 13.14 4.27
N TRP A 264 -7.20 13.50 3.52
CA TRP A 264 -6.76 14.87 3.32
C TRP A 264 -6.70 15.18 1.83
N VAL A 265 -7.61 16.02 1.36
CA VAL A 265 -7.69 16.38 -0.05
C VAL A 265 -7.42 17.87 -0.22
N VAL A 266 -6.49 18.20 -1.11
CA VAL A 266 -6.38 19.54 -1.68
C VAL A 266 -7.13 19.58 -3.00
N LEU A 267 -8.08 20.50 -3.11
CA LEU A 267 -8.84 20.75 -4.32
C LEU A 267 -8.29 21.99 -5.01
N ASP A 268 -7.97 21.89 -6.30
CA ASP A 268 -7.82 23.07 -7.13
C ASP A 268 -9.16 23.80 -7.27
N GLU A 269 -9.16 25.14 -7.23
CA GLU A 269 -10.38 25.94 -7.32
C GLU A 269 -11.22 25.63 -8.58
N THR A 270 -10.60 25.17 -9.67
CA THR A 270 -11.33 24.77 -10.89
C THR A 270 -12.32 23.63 -10.63
N THR A 271 -12.04 22.71 -9.69
CA THR A 271 -12.93 21.59 -9.34
C THR A 271 -14.26 22.07 -8.75
N LEU A 272 -14.27 23.25 -8.11
CA LEU A 272 -15.45 23.88 -7.51
C LEU A 272 -16.19 24.81 -8.49
N ARG A 273 -15.63 25.04 -9.69
CA ARG A 273 -16.19 25.93 -10.71
C ARG A 273 -16.80 25.19 -11.89
N ARG A 274 -16.31 23.99 -12.23
CA ARG A 274 -16.84 23.19 -13.36
C ARG A 274 -18.19 22.54 -13.00
N GLU A 275 -19.21 22.82 -13.81
CA GLU A 275 -20.60 22.39 -13.58
C GLU A 275 -20.91 21.04 -14.24
N TYR A 276 -20.25 19.98 -13.80
CA TYR A 276 -20.57 18.63 -14.27
C TYR A 276 -21.99 18.24 -13.84
N GLY A 277 -22.85 17.91 -14.82
CA GLY A 277 -24.28 17.67 -14.58
C GLY A 277 -25.11 18.95 -14.39
N GLY A 278 -24.52 20.12 -14.59
CA GLY A 278 -25.17 21.44 -14.52
C GLY A 278 -25.19 22.07 -13.11
N PRO A 279 -25.69 23.32 -13.00
CA PRO A 279 -25.64 24.12 -11.76
C PRO A 279 -26.26 23.42 -10.55
N ARG A 280 -27.40 22.74 -10.75
CA ARG A 280 -28.12 22.04 -9.67
C ARG A 280 -27.27 20.92 -9.05
N VAL A 281 -26.53 20.19 -9.87
CA VAL A 281 -25.67 19.08 -9.43
C VAL A 281 -24.46 19.63 -8.69
N LEU A 282 -23.81 20.68 -9.20
CA LEU A 282 -22.70 21.33 -8.50
C LEU A 282 -23.15 21.90 -7.14
N ARG A 283 -24.34 22.50 -7.08
CA ARG A 283 -24.92 23.00 -5.82
C ARG A 283 -25.14 21.88 -4.80
N ALA A 284 -25.63 20.71 -5.23
CA ALA A 284 -25.78 19.54 -4.38
C ALA A 284 -24.43 19.02 -3.88
N GLN A 285 -23.45 18.94 -4.78
CA GLN A 285 -22.09 18.52 -4.47
C GLN A 285 -21.39 19.43 -3.45
N ILE A 286 -21.52 20.76 -3.57
CA ILE A 286 -20.92 21.70 -2.61
C ILE A 286 -21.57 21.56 -1.24
N ARG A 287 -22.90 21.40 -1.17
CA ARG A 287 -23.60 21.12 0.11
C ARG A 287 -23.12 19.81 0.74
N HIS A 288 -22.90 18.79 -0.09
CA HIS A 288 -22.34 17.53 0.35
C HIS A 288 -20.92 17.72 0.91
N LEU A 289 -20.04 18.46 0.24
CA LEU A 289 -18.70 18.80 0.76
C LEU A 289 -18.76 19.50 2.12
N ILE A 290 -19.66 20.48 2.29
CA ILE A 290 -19.88 21.16 3.58
C ILE A 290 -20.24 20.16 4.68
N THR A 291 -20.99 19.11 4.35
CA THR A 291 -21.33 18.03 5.31
C THR A 291 -20.12 17.13 5.57
N MET A 292 -19.34 16.81 4.54
CA MET A 292 -18.18 15.91 4.65
C MET A 292 -17.04 16.51 5.48
N ILE A 293 -16.81 17.82 5.41
CA ILE A 293 -15.78 18.50 6.22
C ILE A 293 -16.15 18.61 7.71
N GLU A 294 -17.35 18.21 8.12
CA GLU A 294 -17.70 18.03 9.53
C GLU A 294 -17.14 16.74 10.13
N LEU A 295 -16.74 15.77 9.28
CA LEU A 295 -16.18 14.51 9.75
C LEU A 295 -14.77 14.74 10.33
N PRO A 296 -14.46 14.21 11.52
CA PRO A 296 -13.18 14.47 12.20
C PRO A 296 -11.97 13.88 11.47
N ASN A 297 -12.19 12.93 10.56
CA ASN A 297 -11.17 12.27 9.76
C ASN A 297 -11.09 12.81 8.32
N VAL A 298 -11.80 13.88 7.99
CA VAL A 298 -11.82 14.48 6.64
C VAL A 298 -11.32 15.91 6.69
N THR A 299 -10.22 16.17 6.01
CA THR A 299 -9.65 17.51 5.80
C THR A 299 -9.73 17.84 4.32
N VAL A 300 -10.39 18.96 3.99
CA VAL A 300 -10.41 19.51 2.64
C VAL A 300 -9.79 20.90 2.67
N GLN A 301 -8.86 21.15 1.77
CA GLN A 301 -8.29 22.47 1.52
C GLN A 301 -8.53 22.87 0.07
N VAL A 302 -8.61 24.17 -0.19
CA VAL A 302 -8.79 24.70 -1.55
C VAL A 302 -7.55 25.49 -1.93
N LEU A 303 -6.93 25.15 -3.05
CA LEU A 303 -5.93 25.97 -3.70
C LEU A 303 -6.64 27.03 -4.54
N THR A 304 -6.75 28.25 -4.00
CA THR A 304 -7.47 29.36 -4.63
C THR A 304 -6.57 30.14 -5.58
N PHE A 305 -7.13 30.73 -6.62
CA PHE A 305 -6.38 31.49 -7.62
C PHE A 305 -5.66 32.73 -7.06
N ASP A 306 -6.18 33.29 -5.97
CA ASP A 306 -5.64 34.47 -5.29
C ASP A 306 -4.46 34.16 -4.35
N LYS A 307 -4.25 32.88 -4.00
CA LYS A 307 -3.20 32.43 -3.09
C LYS A 307 -2.09 31.74 -3.89
N ASP A 308 -0.97 32.45 -4.10
CA ASP A 308 0.25 31.99 -4.78
C ASP A 308 -0.02 31.10 -6.00
N GLY A 309 -0.25 31.72 -7.17
CA GLY A 309 -0.65 31.10 -8.44
C GLY A 309 0.33 30.09 -9.09
N GLY A 310 1.17 29.40 -8.32
CA GLY A 310 2.00 28.29 -8.75
C GLY A 310 1.43 26.94 -8.31
N CYS A 311 0.77 26.24 -9.24
CA CYS A 311 0.43 24.82 -9.08
C CYS A 311 1.74 24.00 -9.12
N LEU A 312 2.05 23.27 -8.05
CA LEU A 312 3.33 22.56 -7.88
C LEU A 312 3.22 21.04 -7.94
N PRO A 313 2.22 20.54 -8.68
CA PRO A 313 2.62 19.62 -9.75
C PRO A 313 1.88 19.91 -11.06
N SER A 314 2.61 20.13 -12.15
CA SER A 314 2.01 20.22 -13.50
C SER A 314 1.49 18.87 -14.02
N GLU A 315 1.56 17.81 -13.21
CA GLU A 315 1.37 16.42 -13.66
C GLU A 315 -0.01 15.82 -13.34
N GLY A 316 -0.96 16.64 -12.85
CA GLY A 316 -2.37 16.24 -12.71
C GLY A 316 -2.75 15.65 -11.34
N PRO A 317 -3.89 14.94 -11.26
CA PRO A 317 -4.38 14.34 -10.02
C PRO A 317 -3.44 13.27 -9.48
N VAL A 318 -3.22 13.28 -8.16
CA VAL A 318 -2.37 12.30 -7.47
C VAL A 318 -2.97 11.95 -6.12
N ALA A 319 -2.83 10.69 -5.72
CA ALA A 319 -3.14 10.21 -4.39
C ALA A 319 -1.94 9.50 -3.76
N VAL A 320 -1.75 9.69 -2.47
CA VAL A 320 -0.74 9.00 -1.66
C VAL A 320 -1.45 8.23 -0.55
N LEU A 321 -1.23 6.93 -0.51
CA LEU A 321 -1.73 6.03 0.52
C LEU A 321 -0.59 5.76 1.50
N ARG A 322 -0.78 6.15 2.76
CA ARG A 322 0.14 5.84 3.87
C ARG A 322 -0.47 4.81 4.80
N PHE A 323 0.36 3.89 5.29
CA PHE A 323 -0.09 2.78 6.12
C PHE A 323 0.45 2.86 7.55
N LEU A 324 -0.10 2.05 8.46
CA LEU A 324 0.26 2.09 9.89
C LEU A 324 1.64 1.48 10.15
N GLU A 325 1.97 0.45 9.39
CA GLU A 325 3.20 -0.31 9.46
C GLU A 325 4.36 0.48 8.85
N SER A 326 5.31 0.93 9.68
CA SER A 326 6.46 1.75 9.26
C SER A 326 7.43 1.07 8.27
N HIS A 327 7.25 -0.22 8.00
CA HIS A 327 8.03 -0.99 7.02
C HIS A 327 7.32 -1.09 5.66
N VAL A 328 6.06 -0.66 5.58
CA VAL A 328 5.30 -0.56 4.33
C VAL A 328 5.50 0.85 3.79
N ARG A 329 6.05 0.95 2.57
CA ARG A 329 6.25 2.24 1.92
C ARG A 329 4.93 2.85 1.47
N ASP A 330 4.91 4.18 1.42
CA ASP A 330 3.80 4.94 0.86
C ASP A 330 3.57 4.54 -0.61
N VAL A 331 2.29 4.44 -1.00
CA VAL A 331 1.91 4.12 -2.38
C VAL A 331 1.40 5.38 -3.05
N VAL A 332 2.06 5.79 -4.13
CA VAL A 332 1.61 6.87 -4.99
C VAL A 332 0.76 6.29 -6.12
N PHE A 333 -0.43 6.84 -6.30
CA PHE A 333 -1.29 6.59 -7.43
C PHE A 333 -1.47 7.87 -8.23
N ARG A 334 -1.12 7.83 -9.51
CA ARG A 334 -1.31 8.95 -10.43
C ARG A 334 -2.36 8.58 -11.44
N GLU A 335 -3.36 9.44 -11.61
CA GLU A 335 -4.39 9.24 -12.60
C GLU A 335 -4.12 10.09 -13.83
N SER A 336 -4.15 9.45 -15.00
CA SER A 336 -3.97 10.10 -16.30
C SER A 336 -5.05 9.63 -17.28
N SER A 337 -5.19 10.32 -18.40
CA SER A 337 -6.14 9.92 -19.46
C SER A 337 -5.84 8.54 -20.05
N SER A 338 -4.59 8.06 -19.96
CA SER A 338 -4.18 6.72 -20.37
C SER A 338 -4.39 5.64 -19.28
N GLY A 339 -4.89 6.02 -18.10
CA GLY A 339 -5.08 5.14 -16.95
C GLY A 339 -4.23 5.55 -15.74
N GLY A 340 -4.20 4.67 -14.74
CA GLY A 340 -3.45 4.90 -13.51
C GLY A 340 -2.02 4.35 -13.54
N SER A 341 -1.07 5.05 -12.91
CA SER A 341 0.31 4.58 -12.71
C SER A 341 0.74 4.60 -11.25
N TYR A 342 1.72 3.76 -10.92
CA TYR A 342 2.25 3.58 -9.57
C TYR A 342 3.78 3.69 -9.62
N PRO A 343 4.33 4.90 -9.38
CA PRO A 343 5.76 5.09 -9.32
C PRO A 343 6.42 4.17 -8.29
N THR A 344 7.60 3.67 -8.64
CA THR A 344 8.32 2.66 -7.86
C THR A 344 9.66 3.16 -7.35
N ASP A 345 10.21 4.16 -8.04
CA ASP A 345 11.42 4.86 -7.65
C ASP A 345 11.14 5.63 -6.36
N GLU A 346 11.97 5.37 -5.36
CA GLU A 346 11.89 5.98 -4.04
C GLU A 346 12.01 7.51 -4.13
N ALA A 347 12.87 8.04 -5.01
CA ALA A 347 12.99 9.47 -5.22
C ALA A 347 11.69 10.09 -5.78
N ILE A 348 10.95 9.34 -6.61
CA ILE A 348 9.67 9.81 -7.16
C ILE A 348 8.58 9.74 -6.09
N ILE A 349 8.55 8.69 -5.26
CA ILE A 349 7.60 8.56 -4.15
C ILE A 349 7.81 9.69 -3.14
N ASP A 350 9.05 9.91 -2.71
CA ASP A 350 9.43 10.96 -1.76
C ASP A 350 9.11 12.35 -2.33
N TYR A 351 9.35 12.57 -3.63
CA TYR A 351 8.98 13.81 -4.30
C TYR A 351 7.48 14.10 -4.14
N TRP A 352 6.61 13.12 -4.39
CA TRP A 352 5.16 13.30 -4.32
C TRP A 352 4.65 13.52 -2.89
N VAL A 353 5.22 12.80 -1.93
CA VAL A 353 4.97 13.01 -0.50
C VAL A 353 5.28 14.47 -0.12
N VAL A 354 6.47 14.95 -0.46
CA VAL A 354 6.89 16.33 -0.19
C VAL A 354 6.07 17.35 -0.98
N ALA A 355 5.70 17.04 -2.22
CA ALA A 355 4.91 17.92 -3.06
C ALA A 355 3.51 18.15 -2.48
N LEU A 356 2.83 17.10 -2.00
CA LEU A 356 1.52 17.22 -1.36
C LEU A 356 1.58 17.97 -0.02
N ASP A 357 2.62 17.76 0.77
CA ASP A 357 2.82 18.52 2.01
C ASP A 357 3.04 20.01 1.71
N ARG A 358 3.88 20.33 0.71
CA ARG A 358 4.09 21.70 0.22
C ARG A 358 2.82 22.34 -0.34
N LEU A 359 2.01 21.54 -1.04
CA LEU A 359 0.74 21.99 -1.59
C LEU A 359 -0.25 22.34 -0.47
N SER A 360 -0.30 21.53 0.57
CA SER A 360 -1.15 21.75 1.75
C SER A 360 -0.81 23.04 2.49
N VAL A 361 0.47 23.44 2.50
CA VAL A 361 0.92 24.74 3.05
C VAL A 361 0.43 25.91 2.19
N ARG A 362 0.45 25.75 0.86
CA ARG A 362 0.00 26.79 -0.10
C ARG A 362 -1.51 26.89 -0.18
N ALA A 363 -2.24 25.78 -0.08
CA ALA A 363 -3.69 25.77 -0.09
C ALA A 363 -4.26 26.55 1.10
N GLN A 364 -5.49 27.03 0.97
CA GLN A 364 -6.19 27.71 2.06
C GLN A 364 -6.23 26.84 3.32
N GLN A 365 -6.15 27.48 4.48
CA GLN A 365 -6.18 26.75 5.74
C GLN A 365 -7.51 25.99 5.87
N PRO A 366 -7.53 24.77 6.46
CA PRO A 366 -8.73 23.93 6.49
C PRO A 366 -10.00 24.62 7.03
N HIS A 367 -9.86 25.53 8.00
CA HIS A 367 -10.99 26.26 8.58
C HIS A 367 -11.64 27.25 7.60
N ALA A 368 -10.88 27.78 6.62
CA ALA A 368 -11.39 28.69 5.60
C ALA A 368 -12.19 27.96 4.51
N THR A 369 -12.02 26.65 4.36
CA THR A 369 -12.70 25.84 3.34
C THR A 369 -14.22 25.98 3.41
N ARG A 370 -14.81 26.01 4.61
CA ARG A 370 -16.26 26.19 4.76
C ARG A 370 -16.74 27.49 4.12
N GLU A 371 -16.08 28.61 4.44
CA GLU A 371 -16.47 29.92 3.93
C GLU A 371 -16.35 29.98 2.40
N ILE A 372 -15.28 29.38 1.85
CA ILE A 372 -15.07 29.28 0.41
C ILE A 372 -16.22 28.51 -0.27
N LEU A 373 -16.60 27.37 0.30
CA LEU A 373 -17.70 26.55 -0.22
C LEU A 373 -19.06 27.27 -0.12
N GLU A 374 -19.34 27.94 1.01
CA GLU A 374 -20.56 28.71 1.20
C GLU A 374 -20.65 29.91 0.26
N ARG A 375 -19.53 30.60 0.02
CA ARG A 375 -19.44 31.66 -0.98
C ARG A 375 -19.75 31.11 -2.36
N ARG A 376 -19.10 30.02 -2.76
CA ARG A 376 -19.35 29.39 -4.06
C ARG A 376 -20.81 28.97 -4.22
N LEU A 377 -21.45 28.47 -3.16
CA LEU A 377 -22.86 28.09 -3.16
C LEU A 377 -23.82 29.27 -3.40
N ARG A 378 -23.43 30.50 -3.04
CA ARG A 378 -24.21 31.72 -3.32
C ARG A 378 -24.05 32.20 -4.77
N GLU A 379 -22.94 31.85 -5.42
CA GLU A 379 -22.61 32.26 -6.79
C GLU A 379 -23.24 31.36 -7.87
N ILE A 380 -23.67 30.15 -7.50
CA ILE A 380 -24.39 29.18 -8.38
C ILE A 380 -25.88 29.33 -8.18
#